data_AF-A0A842TMT0-F1
#
_entry.id   AF-A0A842TMT0-F1
#
_cell.length_a   1.000
_cell.length_b   1.000
_cell.length_c   1.000
_cell.angle_alpha   90.00
_cell.angle_beta   90.00
_cell.angle_gamma   90.00
#
_symmetry.space_group_name_H-M   'P 1'
#
loop_
_entity.id
_entity.type
_entity.pdbx_description
1 polymer ?
#
loop_
_entity_poly.entity_id
_entity_poly.type
_entity_poly.pdbx_seq_one_letter_code
_entity_poly.pdbx_strand_id
1 'polypeptide(L)'
;MSIRGNPIEKIVQMMDNLATFTNVKGTEEIISEFNYLIRDIYDLLMGLNQFNRKKRIALIKLAHLFPESLTTVDLRRIMEYSPNTSLSYIRNEITELEEANLIIINRHITKEKGKKVHRKLPFMISINHKHTKMRLLISLCSYGKEYKELTKSQMGDKVSE
;
A
#
# COMPACT_ATOMS: atom_id res chain seq x y z
N MET A 1 4.49 0.13 30.26
CA MET A 1 3.22 0.74 30.70
C MET A 1 2.17 0.46 29.63
N SER A 2 1.20 -0.39 29.97
CA SER A 2 0.24 -1.00 29.03
C SER A 2 -0.96 -0.08 28.81
N ILE A 3 -1.04 0.57 27.65
CA ILE A 3 -2.24 1.29 27.21
C ILE A 3 -3.19 0.26 26.57
N ARG A 4 -3.74 -0.65 27.37
CA ARG A 4 -4.89 -1.46 26.97
C ARG A 4 -6.10 -0.94 27.72
N GLY A 5 -6.65 0.17 27.24
CA GLY A 5 -7.94 0.68 27.72
C GLY A 5 -9.03 -0.39 27.56
N ASN A 6 -9.95 -0.44 28.51
CA ASN A 6 -11.04 -1.41 28.56
C ASN A 6 -11.79 -1.42 27.22
N PRO A 7 -12.04 -2.58 26.59
CA PRO A 7 -12.77 -2.67 25.33
C PRO A 7 -14.13 -1.97 25.36
N ILE A 8 -14.81 -1.98 26.51
CA ILE A 8 -16.09 -1.31 26.71
C ILE A 8 -15.93 0.21 26.67
N GLU A 9 -14.90 0.76 27.33
CA GLU A 9 -14.62 2.21 27.30
C GLU A 9 -14.29 2.70 25.89
N LYS A 10 -13.59 1.88 25.08
CA LYS A 10 -13.33 2.20 23.67
C LYS A 10 -14.61 2.21 22.84
N ILE A 11 -15.52 1.26 23.07
CA ILE A 11 -16.80 1.20 22.35
C ILE A 11 -17.66 2.40 22.73
N VAL A 12 -17.76 2.72 24.03
CA VAL A 12 -18.49 3.91 24.51
C VAL A 12 -17.91 5.19 23.91
N GLN A 13 -16.58 5.32 23.87
CA GLN A 13 -15.93 6.47 23.25
C GLN A 13 -16.13 6.54 21.74
N MET A 14 -16.19 5.39 21.03
CA MET A 14 -16.55 5.37 19.61
C MET A 14 -18.01 5.76 19.38
N MET A 15 -18.92 5.33 20.26
CA MET A 15 -20.34 5.71 20.21
C MET A 15 -20.52 7.21 20.48
N ASP A 16 -19.82 7.77 21.46
CA ASP A 16 -19.85 9.21 21.76
C ASP A 16 -19.25 10.03 20.62
N ASN A 17 -18.16 9.56 20.01
CA ASN A 17 -17.58 10.21 18.83
C ASN A 17 -18.53 10.16 17.64
N LEU A 18 -19.21 9.04 17.41
CA LEU A 18 -20.24 8.90 16.37
C LEU A 18 -21.43 9.84 16.62
N ALA A 19 -21.94 9.89 17.85
CA ALA A 19 -23.04 10.76 18.25
C ALA A 19 -22.67 12.25 18.11
N THR A 20 -21.45 12.62 18.50
CA THR A 20 -20.91 13.97 18.34
C THR A 20 -20.74 14.32 16.85
N PHE A 21 -20.25 13.37 16.05
CA PHE A 21 -20.08 13.56 14.60
C PHE A 21 -21.44 13.71 13.89
N THR A 22 -22.45 12.92 14.27
CA THR A 22 -23.84 13.05 13.77
C THR A 22 -24.50 14.37 14.16
N ASN A 23 -24.20 14.91 15.34
CA ASN A 23 -24.74 16.19 15.79
C ASN A 23 -24.07 17.40 15.12
N VAL A 24 -22.81 17.28 14.69
CA VAL A 24 -22.04 18.39 14.09
C VAL A 24 -22.22 18.46 12.57
N LYS A 25 -22.25 17.32 11.87
CA LYS A 25 -22.36 17.25 10.41
C LYS A 25 -23.79 16.91 9.91
N GLY A 26 -24.68 16.46 10.79
CA GLY A 26 -25.97 15.91 10.36
C GLY A 26 -25.82 14.57 9.64
N THR A 27 -26.87 13.75 9.65
CA THR A 27 -26.86 12.42 9.04
C THR A 27 -26.64 12.45 7.53
N GLU A 28 -27.14 13.49 6.85
CA GLU A 28 -27.01 13.66 5.40
C GLU A 28 -25.56 13.89 4.95
N GLU A 29 -24.79 14.70 5.69
CA GLU A 29 -23.39 14.95 5.35
C GLU A 29 -22.54 13.69 5.57
N ILE A 30 -22.84 12.89 6.60
CA ILE A 30 -22.19 11.60 6.83
C ILE A 30 -22.44 10.63 5.67
N ILE A 31 -23.70 10.53 5.21
CA ILE A 31 -24.06 9.69 4.07
C ILE A 31 -23.32 10.16 2.81
N SER A 32 -23.21 11.48 2.61
CA SER A 32 -22.47 12.06 1.49
C SER A 32 -20.98 11.69 1.51
N GLU A 33 -20.30 11.88 2.64
CA GLU A 33 -18.90 11.53 2.83
C GLU A 33 -18.66 10.02 2.62
N PHE A 34 -19.56 9.17 3.11
CA PHE A 34 -19.49 7.73 2.88
C PHE A 34 -19.63 7.37 1.40
N ASN A 35 -20.59 7.99 0.69
CA ASN A 35 -20.76 7.80 -0.75
C ASN A 35 -19.53 8.26 -1.54
N TYR A 36 -18.90 9.36 -1.15
CA TYR A 36 -17.64 9.81 -1.75
C TYR A 36 -16.51 8.80 -1.54
N LEU A 37 -16.37 8.25 -0.33
CA LEU A 37 -15.38 7.21 -0.06
C LEU A 37 -15.62 5.94 -0.90
N ILE A 38 -16.87 5.47 -1.01
CA ILE A 38 -17.21 4.31 -1.84
C ILE A 38 -16.83 4.57 -3.31
N ARG A 39 -17.14 5.76 -3.82
CA ARG A 39 -16.77 6.15 -5.19
C ARG A 39 -15.26 6.15 -5.38
N ASP A 40 -14.50 6.71 -4.44
CA ASP A 40 -13.03 6.75 -4.53
C ASP A 40 -12.42 5.34 -4.48
N ILE A 41 -12.99 4.43 -3.68
CA ILE A 41 -12.60 3.00 -3.66
C ILE A 41 -12.92 2.35 -5.00
N TYR A 42 -14.11 2.59 -5.56
CA TYR A 42 -14.49 2.08 -6.87
C TYR A 42 -13.53 2.57 -7.97
N ASP A 43 -13.20 3.86 -7.98
CA ASP A 43 -12.27 4.48 -8.94
C ASP A 43 -10.83 3.96 -8.79
N LEU A 44 -10.43 3.58 -7.58
CA LEU A 44 -9.17 2.87 -7.34
C LEU A 44 -9.22 1.47 -7.96
N LEU A 45 -10.27 0.68 -7.68
CA LEU A 45 -10.41 -0.69 -8.19
C LEU A 45 -10.48 -0.72 -9.72
N MET A 46 -11.26 0.18 -10.33
CA MET A 46 -11.35 0.34 -11.78
C MET A 46 -10.01 0.77 -12.38
N GLY A 47 -9.29 1.69 -11.73
CA GLY A 47 -7.95 2.07 -12.15
C GLY A 47 -6.96 0.90 -12.08
N LEU A 48 -7.01 0.08 -11.04
CA LEU A 48 -6.17 -1.11 -10.93
C LEU A 48 -6.46 -2.14 -12.02
N ASN A 49 -7.73 -2.29 -12.43
CA ASN A 49 -8.13 -3.24 -13.48
C ASN A 49 -7.49 -2.97 -14.85
N GLN A 50 -7.03 -1.75 -15.11
CA GLN A 50 -6.32 -1.41 -16.35
C GLN A 50 -4.97 -2.11 -16.46
N PHE A 51 -4.34 -2.45 -15.33
CA PHE A 51 -3.05 -3.11 -15.29
C PHE A 51 -3.19 -4.63 -15.22
N ASN A 52 -2.21 -5.36 -15.76
CA ASN A 52 -2.17 -6.82 -15.65
C ASN A 52 -2.02 -7.29 -14.17
N ARG A 53 -2.28 -8.59 -13.92
CA ARG A 53 -2.22 -9.19 -12.57
C ARG A 53 -0.89 -8.93 -11.86
N LYS A 54 0.24 -9.03 -12.56
CA LYS A 54 1.59 -8.88 -11.96
C LYS A 54 1.84 -7.44 -11.49
N LYS A 55 1.45 -6.45 -12.30
CA LYS A 55 1.50 -5.02 -11.94
C LYS A 55 0.60 -4.69 -10.74
N ARG A 56 -0.64 -5.22 -10.72
CA ARG A 56 -1.56 -5.06 -9.58
C ARG A 56 -0.96 -5.63 -8.29
N ILE A 57 -0.38 -6.83 -8.34
CA ILE A 57 0.29 -7.45 -7.19
C ILE A 57 1.46 -6.59 -6.70
N ALA A 58 2.28 -6.06 -7.62
CA ALA A 58 3.38 -5.17 -7.25
C ALA A 58 2.87 -3.91 -6.52
N LEU A 59 1.83 -3.24 -7.03
CA LEU A 59 1.23 -2.06 -6.39
C LEU A 59 0.69 -2.37 -4.99
N ILE A 60 -0.08 -3.46 -4.85
CA ILE A 60 -0.63 -3.88 -3.55
C ILE A 60 0.50 -4.19 -2.57
N LYS A 61 1.56 -4.86 -3.03
CA LYS A 61 2.69 -5.20 -2.18
C LYS A 61 3.47 -3.97 -1.73
N LEU A 62 3.70 -3.01 -2.61
CA LEU A 62 4.34 -1.73 -2.26
C LEU A 62 3.49 -0.92 -1.28
N ALA A 63 2.16 -0.88 -1.47
CA ALA A 63 1.25 -0.22 -0.55
C ALA A 63 1.29 -0.85 0.85
N HIS A 64 1.29 -2.18 0.93
CA HIS A 64 1.40 -2.91 2.19
C HIS A 64 2.75 -2.70 2.89
N LEU A 65 3.83 -2.54 2.12
CA LEU A 65 5.17 -2.33 2.66
C LEU A 65 5.47 -0.87 3.00
N PHE A 66 4.64 0.09 2.58
CA PHE A 66 4.87 1.51 2.85
C PHE A 66 5.21 1.77 4.34
N PRO A 67 6.28 2.54 4.65
CA PRO A 67 7.11 3.37 3.76
C PRO A 67 8.31 2.69 3.07
N GLU A 68 8.41 1.36 3.11
CA GLU A 68 9.56 0.63 2.56
C GLU A 68 9.59 0.61 1.02
N SER A 69 10.77 0.33 0.48
CA SER A 69 11.03 0.17 -0.96
C SER A 69 11.39 -1.28 -1.29
N LEU A 70 11.12 -1.71 -2.52
CA LEU A 70 11.50 -3.02 -3.04
C LEU A 70 12.72 -2.91 -3.95
N THR A 71 13.64 -3.87 -3.87
CA THR A 71 14.70 -4.02 -4.86
C THR A 71 14.15 -4.59 -6.17
N THR A 72 14.84 -4.40 -7.30
CA THR A 72 14.45 -5.03 -8.57
C THR A 72 14.36 -6.56 -8.46
N VAL A 73 15.17 -7.18 -7.60
CA VAL A 73 15.16 -8.64 -7.37
C VAL A 73 13.91 -9.07 -6.62
N ASP A 74 13.52 -8.35 -5.56
CA ASP A 74 12.30 -8.63 -4.81
C ASP A 74 11.06 -8.41 -5.67
N LEU A 75 11.07 -7.33 -6.46
CA LEU A 75 10.01 -7.03 -7.41
C LEU A 75 9.81 -8.16 -8.41
N ARG A 76 10.89 -8.70 -8.98
CA ARG A 76 10.83 -9.88 -9.87
C ARG A 76 10.12 -11.06 -9.21
N ARG A 77 10.45 -11.34 -7.95
CA ARG A 77 9.84 -12.42 -7.17
C ARG A 77 8.36 -12.15 -6.90
N ILE A 78 8.01 -10.93 -6.51
CA ILE A 78 6.63 -10.50 -6.23
C ILE A 78 5.75 -10.57 -7.48
N MET A 79 6.31 -10.18 -8.63
CA MET A 79 5.66 -10.31 -9.92
C MET A 79 5.67 -11.74 -10.46
N GLU A 80 6.08 -12.74 -9.66
CA GLU A 80 6.07 -14.16 -10.00
C GLU A 80 6.82 -14.46 -11.32
N TYR A 81 7.96 -13.82 -11.54
CA TYR A 81 8.85 -14.15 -12.65
C TYR A 81 9.95 -15.12 -12.21
N SER A 82 10.49 -15.85 -13.17
CA SER A 82 11.60 -16.79 -12.93
C SER A 82 12.85 -16.05 -12.41
N PRO A 83 13.67 -16.66 -11.55
CA PRO A 83 14.99 -16.14 -11.16
C PRO A 83 15.93 -15.86 -12.35
N ASN A 84 15.66 -16.46 -13.52
CA ASN A 84 16.43 -16.23 -14.74
C ASN A 84 15.90 -15.05 -15.58
N THR A 85 14.71 -14.52 -15.26
CA THR A 85 14.17 -13.35 -15.96
C THR A 85 15.07 -12.14 -15.73
N SER A 86 15.46 -11.47 -16.82
CA SER A 86 16.40 -10.35 -16.78
C SER A 86 15.81 -9.15 -16.04
N LEU A 87 16.64 -8.45 -15.26
CA LEU A 87 16.19 -7.27 -14.50
C LEU A 87 15.77 -6.11 -15.42
N SER A 88 16.31 -6.06 -16.65
CA SER A 88 15.87 -5.12 -17.69
C SER A 88 14.44 -5.39 -18.15
N TYR A 89 14.04 -6.65 -18.28
CA TYR A 89 12.66 -7.01 -18.61
C TYR A 89 11.71 -6.58 -17.49
N ILE A 90 12.08 -6.84 -16.23
CA ILE A 90 11.32 -6.39 -15.06
C ILE A 90 11.18 -4.87 -15.01
N ARG A 91 12.24 -4.14 -15.38
CA ARG A 91 12.19 -2.67 -15.50
C ARG A 91 11.14 -2.23 -16.52
N ASN A 92 11.16 -2.83 -17.71
CA ASN A 92 10.24 -2.46 -18.78
C ASN A 92 8.79 -2.76 -18.40
N GLU A 93 8.55 -3.86 -17.69
CA GLU A 93 7.22 -4.24 -17.21
C GLU A 93 6.62 -3.23 -16.22
N ILE A 94 7.43 -2.46 -15.51
CA ILE A 94 6.91 -1.45 -14.55
C ILE A 94 6.96 -0.01 -15.07
N THR A 95 7.46 0.23 -16.28
CA THR A 95 7.57 1.58 -16.84
C THR A 95 6.20 2.27 -16.90
N GLU A 96 5.15 1.55 -17.30
CA GLU A 96 3.78 2.08 -17.35
C GLU A 96 3.29 2.57 -15.97
N LEU A 97 3.72 1.92 -14.88
CA LEU A 97 3.38 2.35 -13.52
C LEU A 97 4.14 3.61 -13.09
N GLU A 98 5.38 3.77 -13.57
CA GLU A 98 6.18 4.99 -13.36
C GLU A 98 5.59 6.16 -14.17
N GLU A 99 5.22 5.92 -15.43
CA GLU A 99 4.58 6.91 -16.31
C GLU A 99 3.21 7.36 -15.78
N ALA A 100 2.43 6.43 -15.23
CA ALA A 100 1.18 6.74 -14.54
C ALA A 100 1.39 7.39 -13.15
N ASN A 101 2.64 7.66 -12.75
CA ASN A 101 3.00 8.30 -11.48
C ASN A 101 2.50 7.53 -10.24
N LEU A 102 2.33 6.21 -10.35
CA LEU A 102 1.87 5.35 -9.26
C LEU A 102 3.03 4.85 -8.38
N ILE A 103 4.22 4.74 -8.96
CA ILE A 103 5.45 4.35 -8.29
C ILE A 103 6.57 5.35 -8.54
N ILE A 104 7.60 5.31 -7.69
CA ILE A 104 8.83 6.09 -7.84
C ILE A 104 9.98 5.10 -7.99
N ILE A 105 10.74 5.22 -9.08
CA ILE A 105 11.96 4.43 -9.30
C ILE A 105 13.18 5.20 -8.80
N ASN A 106 13.78 4.72 -7.71
CA ASN A 106 15.02 5.23 -7.14
C ASN A 106 16.21 4.64 -7.89
N ARG A 107 16.83 5.45 -8.76
CA ARG A 107 17.98 5.06 -9.58
C ARG A 107 19.27 5.45 -8.86
N HIS A 108 20.21 4.51 -8.72
CA HIS A 108 21.50 4.82 -8.12
C HIS A 108 22.31 5.79 -8.99
N ILE A 109 22.82 6.84 -8.37
CA ILE A 109 23.73 7.80 -9.00
C ILE A 109 25.14 7.42 -8.59
N THR A 110 25.96 7.01 -9.55
CA THR A 110 27.39 6.74 -9.34
C THR A 110 28.23 7.83 -9.98
N LYS A 111 29.39 8.16 -9.41
CA LYS A 111 30.37 9.02 -10.07
C LYS A 111 31.34 8.14 -10.83
N GLU A 112 31.38 8.27 -12.16
CA GLU A 112 32.36 7.59 -13.01
C GLU A 112 33.21 8.66 -13.71
N LYS A 113 34.53 8.61 -13.51
CA LYS A 113 35.48 9.60 -14.08
C LYS A 113 35.09 11.07 -13.82
N GLY A 114 34.62 11.38 -12.60
CA GLY A 114 34.22 12.72 -12.20
C GLY A 114 32.82 13.18 -12.68
N LYS A 115 32.12 12.39 -13.51
CA LYS A 115 30.76 12.70 -13.99
C LYS A 115 29.72 11.88 -13.23
N LYS A 116 28.56 12.49 -12.93
CA LYS A 116 27.40 11.76 -12.37
C LYS A 116 26.78 10.89 -13.48
N VAL A 117 26.73 9.58 -13.26
CA VAL A 117 26.12 8.60 -14.15
C VAL A 117 24.96 7.94 -13.41
N HIS A 118 23.79 7.92 -14.05
CA HIS A 118 22.62 7.21 -13.52
C HIS A 118 22.72 5.73 -13.94
N ARG A 119 22.95 4.84 -12.98
CA ARG A 119 22.86 3.40 -13.25
C ARG A 119 21.41 3.01 -13.43
N LYS A 120 21.14 2.30 -14.53
CA LYS A 120 19.80 1.78 -14.83
C LYS A 120 19.45 0.58 -13.94
N LEU A 121 20.43 -0.19 -13.49
CA LEU A 121 20.26 -1.39 -12.67
C LEU A 121 21.41 -1.55 -11.67
N PRO A 122 21.19 -2.21 -10.51
CA PRO A 122 19.87 -2.47 -9.92
C PRO A 122 19.14 -1.15 -9.60
N PHE A 123 17.83 -1.20 -9.37
CA PHE A 123 17.05 -0.04 -8.90
C PHE A 123 16.17 -0.44 -7.72
N MET A 124 15.69 0.56 -6.98
CA MET A 124 14.68 0.36 -5.96
C MET A 124 13.40 1.04 -6.39
N ILE A 125 12.26 0.52 -5.97
CA ILE A 125 10.96 1.13 -6.22
C ILE A 125 10.20 1.35 -4.93
N SER A 126 9.46 2.44 -4.88
CA SER A 126 8.54 2.77 -3.79
C SER A 126 7.18 3.15 -4.36
N ILE A 127 6.13 2.98 -3.58
CA ILE A 127 4.82 3.52 -3.94
C ILE A 127 4.83 5.05 -3.88
N ASN A 128 4.20 5.71 -4.85
CA ASN A 128 4.08 7.16 -4.81
C ASN A 128 2.99 7.60 -3.82
N HIS A 129 3.35 7.78 -2.56
CA HIS A 129 2.44 8.24 -1.50
C HIS A 129 1.91 9.67 -1.68
N LYS A 130 2.37 10.42 -2.70
CA LYS A 130 1.77 11.73 -3.05
C LYS A 130 0.56 11.57 -3.97
N HIS A 131 0.42 10.44 -4.65
CA HIS A 131 -0.71 10.19 -5.54
C HIS A 131 -1.96 9.80 -4.74
N THR A 132 -3.10 10.46 -4.99
CA THR A 132 -4.35 10.28 -4.21
C THR A 132 -4.80 8.82 -4.14
N LYS A 133 -4.87 8.12 -5.27
CA LYS A 133 -5.27 6.70 -5.29
C LYS A 133 -4.27 5.79 -4.57
N MET A 134 -2.99 6.15 -4.55
CA MET A 134 -1.97 5.34 -3.87
C MET A 134 -2.02 5.56 -2.36
N ARG A 135 -2.32 6.77 -1.89
CA ARG A 135 -2.63 7.02 -0.47
C ARG A 135 -3.82 6.18 -0.02
N LEU A 136 -4.90 6.17 -0.80
CA LEU A 136 -6.05 5.33 -0.51
C LEU A 136 -5.68 3.84 -0.47
N LEU A 137 -4.90 3.36 -1.44
CA LEU A 137 -4.42 1.97 -1.46
C LEU A 137 -3.56 1.64 -0.24
N ILE A 138 -2.67 2.54 0.19
CA ILE A 138 -1.87 2.41 1.41
C ILE A 138 -2.79 2.30 2.63
N SER A 139 -3.78 3.18 2.76
CA SER A 139 -4.74 3.16 3.87
C SER A 139 -5.59 1.89 3.90
N LEU A 140 -6.01 1.37 2.74
CA LEU A 140 -6.72 0.09 2.68
C LEU A 140 -5.80 -1.08 3.08
N CYS A 141 -4.50 -1.00 2.74
CA CYS A 141 -3.52 -2.04 3.05
C CYS A 141 -2.98 -1.97 4.49
N SER A 142 -3.11 -0.84 5.19
CA SER A 142 -2.66 -0.70 6.58
C SER A 142 -3.51 -1.54 7.55
N TYR A 143 -4.82 -1.68 7.29
CA TYR A 143 -5.68 -2.60 8.05
C TYR A 143 -5.24 -4.06 7.92
N GLY A 144 -4.58 -4.43 6.82
CA GLY A 144 -4.01 -5.76 6.64
C GLY A 144 -2.82 -6.06 7.56
N LYS A 145 -2.10 -5.04 8.06
CA LYS A 145 -1.01 -5.24 9.04
C LYS A 145 -1.59 -5.70 10.38
N GLU A 146 -2.64 -5.04 10.84
CA GLU A 146 -3.38 -5.42 12.06
C GLU A 146 -3.99 -6.83 11.91
N TYR A 147 -4.57 -7.17 10.76
CA TYR A 147 -5.12 -8.51 10.52
C TYR A 147 -4.05 -9.60 10.56
N LYS A 148 -2.83 -9.33 10.09
CA LYS A 148 -1.69 -10.27 10.14
C LYS A 148 -1.19 -10.49 11.58
N GLU A 149 -1.28 -9.49 12.44
CA GLU A 149 -0.96 -9.61 13.86
C GLU A 149 -2.06 -10.37 14.61
N LEU A 150 -3.33 -10.06 14.34
CA LEU A 150 -4.50 -10.76 14.87
C LEU A 150 -4.50 -12.25 14.52
N THR A 151 -4.25 -12.60 13.26
CA THR A 151 -4.19 -14.00 12.79
C THR A 151 -2.99 -14.75 13.38
N LYS A 152 -1.83 -14.10 13.54
CA LYS A 152 -0.69 -14.70 14.25
C LYS A 152 -0.98 -14.97 15.72
N SER A 153 -1.66 -14.05 16.42
CA SER A 153 -2.07 -14.29 17.82
C SER A 153 -3.08 -15.44 17.94
N GLN A 154 -4.02 -15.56 17.00
CA GLN A 154 -5.02 -16.64 17.01
C GLN A 154 -4.47 -18.02 16.61
N MET A 155 -3.37 -18.07 15.86
CA MET A 155 -2.68 -19.32 15.53
C MET A 155 -1.62 -19.73 16.57
N GLY A 156 -1.14 -18.79 17.39
CA GLY A 156 -0.24 -19.08 18.51
C GLY A 156 -0.89 -19.86 19.65
N ASP A 157 -2.20 -19.71 19.84
CA ASP A 157 -2.98 -20.40 20.89
C ASP A 157 -3.44 -21.83 20.49
N LYS A 158 -3.18 -22.26 19.24
CA LYS A 158 -3.60 -23.60 18.75
C LYS A 158 -2.47 -24.64 18.65
N VAL A 159 -1.28 -24.34 19.17
CA VAL A 159 -0.13 -25.28 19.16
C VAL A 159 0.31 -25.66 20.58
N SER A 160 -0.61 -25.58 21.55
CA SER A 160 -0.35 -25.99 22.94
C SER A 160 -1.47 -26.91 23.47
N GLU A 161 -1.73 -28.02 22.78
CA GLU A 161 -2.37 -29.22 23.34
C GLU A 161 -1.71 -30.47 22.76
#